data_AF-A0AAV4MK94-F1
#
_entry.id   AF-A0AAV4MK94-F1
#
_cell.length_a   1.000
_cell.length_b   1.000
_cell.length_c   1.000
_cell.angle_alpha   90.00
_cell.angle_beta   90.00
_cell.angle_gamma   90.00
#
_symmetry.space_group_name_H-M   'P 1'
#
loop_
_entity.id
_entity.type
_entity.pdbx_description
1 polymer ?
#
loop_
_entity_poly.entity_id
_entity_poly.type
_entity_poly.pdbx_seq_one_letter_code
_entity_poly.pdbx_strand_id
1 'polypeptide(L)'
;MDVTTMFLCKEHNSDFGHERFFAIIGNVIISPIAGIIAEATSPIPGGKNYEGGLYLFVAMTTVLFVIIYKLPVRVVPPGEKMFKKSLKLIKNIDVVMFFIVIFILGTTWNFSKYFLFWYLEELQAPGLLIGMVTSVSALYGLPFLLTAKWWIKKLVPTE
;
A
#
# COMPACT_ATOMS: atom_id res chain seq x y z
N MET A 1 5.38 -1.20 6.41
CA MET A 1 4.72 -1.64 7.66
C MET A 1 5.35 -0.79 8.75
N ASP A 2 4.55 -0.02 9.48
CA ASP A 2 5.05 0.79 10.58
C ASP A 2 4.83 0.03 11.90
N VAL A 3 5.80 0.11 12.81
CA VAL A 3 5.75 -0.57 14.11
C VAL A 3 4.70 0.10 15.01
N THR A 4 4.46 1.40 14.80
CA THR A 4 3.48 2.19 15.55
C THR A 4 2.05 1.74 15.29
N THR A 5 1.68 1.42 14.04
CA THR A 5 0.32 0.99 13.70
C THR A 5 0.01 -0.38 14.28
N MET A 6 0.97 -1.31 14.23
CA MET A 6 0.85 -2.62 14.88
C MET A 6 0.64 -2.51 16.39
N PHE A 7 1.31 -1.54 17.03
CA PHE A 7 1.14 -1.28 18.46
C PHE A 7 -0.25 -0.70 18.77
N LEU A 8 -0.70 0.30 18.00
CA LEU A 8 -2.03 0.91 18.14
C LEU A 8 -3.16 -0.12 17.93
N CYS A 9 -3.06 -0.99 16.92
CA CYS A 9 -4.02 -2.07 16.70
C CYS A 9 -4.08 -3.01 17.91
N LYS A 10 -2.92 -3.36 18.48
CA LYS A 10 -2.85 -4.24 19.66
C LYS A 10 -3.40 -3.58 20.91
N GLU A 11 -3.14 -2.29 21.13
CA GLU A 11 -3.65 -1.52 22.27
C GLU A 11 -5.18 -1.40 22.23
N HIS A 12 -5.76 -1.22 21.04
CA HIS A 12 -7.21 -1.07 20.85
C HIS A 12 -7.96 -2.38 20.53
N ASN A 13 -7.34 -3.55 20.68
CA ASN A 13 -7.92 -4.86 20.30
C ASN A 13 -8.50 -4.88 18.87
N SER A 14 -7.90 -4.13 17.95
CA SER A 14 -8.31 -4.06 16.55
C SER A 14 -7.51 -5.04 15.70
N ASP A 15 -8.19 -5.76 14.82
CA ASP A 15 -7.52 -6.64 13.87
C ASP A 15 -6.82 -5.83 12.78
N PHE A 16 -5.52 -6.07 12.59
CA PHE A 16 -4.74 -5.52 11.48
C PHE A 16 -5.36 -5.82 10.10
N GLY A 17 -6.08 -6.95 9.99
CA GLY A 17 -6.83 -7.29 8.78
C GLY A 17 -7.90 -6.25 8.42
N HIS A 18 -8.54 -5.63 9.42
CA HIS A 18 -9.53 -4.57 9.18
C HIS A 18 -8.85 -3.27 8.73
N GLU A 19 -7.73 -2.88 9.32
CA GLU A 19 -6.93 -1.73 8.85
C GLU A 19 -6.54 -1.91 7.37
N ARG A 20 -6.04 -3.10 7.03
CA ARG A 20 -5.65 -3.43 5.65
C ARG A 20 -6.84 -3.44 4.69
N PHE A 21 -8.00 -3.92 5.14
CA PHE A 21 -9.23 -3.92 4.36
C PHE A 21 -9.68 -2.50 4.02
N PHE A 22 -9.72 -1.58 5.01
CA PHE A 22 -10.05 -0.17 4.78
C PHE A 22 -9.04 0.51 3.84
N ALA A 23 -7.74 0.18 3.95
CA ALA A 23 -6.72 0.69 3.03
C ALA A 23 -6.94 0.24 1.58
N ILE A 24 -7.39 -1.01 1.36
CA ILE A 24 -7.70 -1.52 0.02
C ILE A 24 -8.95 -0.84 -0.54
N ILE A 25 -10.02 -0.67 0.26
CA ILE A 25 -11.22 0.08 -0.17
C ILE A 25 -10.87 1.50 -0.57
N GLY A 26 -10.04 2.20 0.23
CA GLY A 26 -9.53 3.52 -0.11
C GLY A 26 -8.84 3.52 -1.47
N ASN A 27 -7.98 2.55 -1.74
CA ASN A 27 -7.30 2.42 -3.03
C ASN A 27 -8.29 2.20 -4.19
N VAL A 28 -9.31 1.36 -4.02
CA VAL A 28 -10.34 1.07 -5.04
C VAL A 28 -11.16 2.33 -5.39
N ILE A 29 -11.44 3.19 -4.41
CA ILE A 29 -12.26 4.40 -4.63
C ILE A 29 -11.42 5.58 -5.12
N ILE A 30 -10.21 5.77 -4.58
CA ILE A 30 -9.36 6.93 -4.86
C ILE A 30 -8.63 6.79 -6.21
N SER A 31 -8.23 5.57 -6.60
CA SER A 31 -7.56 5.32 -7.88
C SER A 31 -8.33 5.80 -9.13
N PRO A 32 -9.64 5.52 -9.31
CA PRO A 32 -10.39 6.00 -10.47
C PRO A 32 -10.68 7.50 -10.38
N ILE A 33 -10.90 8.04 -9.18
CA ILE A 33 -11.07 9.49 -8.95
C ILE A 33 -9.80 10.25 -9.37
N ALA A 34 -8.63 9.72 -9.00
CA ALA A 34 -7.35 10.28 -9.43
C ALA A 34 -7.17 10.23 -10.95
N GLY A 35 -7.61 9.14 -11.61
CA GLY A 35 -7.61 9.01 -13.06
C GLY A 35 -8.49 10.06 -13.76
N ILE A 36 -9.70 10.29 -13.25
CA ILE A 36 -10.64 11.31 -13.79
C ILE A 36 -10.08 12.72 -13.62
N ILE A 37 -9.50 13.05 -12.46
CA ILE A 37 -8.94 14.38 -12.19
C ILE A 37 -7.72 14.65 -13.07
N ALA A 38 -6.86 13.65 -13.26
CA ALA A 38 -5.71 13.76 -14.17
C ALA A 38 -6.14 13.99 -15.63
N GLU A 39 -7.23 13.35 -16.05
CA GLU A 39 -7.80 13.51 -17.39
C GLU A 39 -8.47 14.89 -17.56
N ALA A 40 -9.23 15.37 -16.56
CA ALA A 40 -9.90 16.67 -16.60
C ALA A 40 -8.94 17.88 -16.55
N THR A 41 -7.75 17.71 -15.98
CA THR A 41 -6.74 18.78 -15.84
C THR A 41 -5.79 18.86 -17.05
N SER A 42 -5.99 18.00 -18.05
CA SER A 42 -5.16 17.96 -19.26
C SER A 42 -5.77 18.85 -20.37
N PRO A 43 -5.17 20.02 -20.70
CA PRO A 43 -5.73 21.01 -21.62
C PRO A 43 -5.48 20.68 -23.11
N ILE A 44 -4.64 19.69 -23.42
CA ILE A 44 -4.25 19.32 -24.79
C ILE A 44 -4.48 17.81 -25.00
N PRO A 45 -5.13 17.38 -26.09
CA PRO A 45 -5.20 15.96 -26.43
C PRO A 45 -3.78 15.45 -26.74
N GLY A 46 -3.21 14.66 -25.83
CA GLY A 46 -1.86 14.09 -25.93
C GLY A 46 -0.81 14.65 -24.97
N GLY A 47 -1.13 15.70 -24.19
CA GLY A 47 -0.29 16.19 -23.09
C GLY A 47 -0.87 15.75 -21.75
N LYS A 48 -0.20 14.82 -21.04
CA LYS A 48 -0.66 14.41 -19.70
C LYS A 48 -0.19 15.41 -18.66
N ASN A 49 -1.14 16.15 -18.09
CA ASN A 49 -0.87 17.03 -16.97
C ASN A 49 -1.04 16.27 -15.65
N TYR A 50 0.08 15.84 -15.07
CA TYR A 50 0.11 15.17 -13.77
C TYR A 50 -0.13 16.12 -12.58
N GLU A 51 -0.20 17.43 -12.84
CA GLU A 51 -0.41 18.46 -11.81
C GLU A 51 -1.72 18.22 -11.02
N GLY A 52 -2.83 17.91 -11.71
CA GLY A 52 -4.11 17.64 -11.07
C GLY A 52 -4.07 16.44 -10.11
N GLY A 53 -3.36 15.37 -10.49
CA GLY A 53 -3.12 14.22 -9.62
C GLY A 53 -2.24 14.56 -8.42
N LEU A 54 -1.24 15.44 -8.61
CA LEU A 54 -0.35 15.90 -7.55
C LEU A 54 -1.10 16.73 -6.50
N TYR A 55 -1.98 17.65 -6.93
CA TYR A 55 -2.84 18.41 -6.02
C TYR A 55 -3.76 17.50 -5.19
N LEU A 56 -4.36 16.47 -5.80
CA LEU A 56 -5.16 15.48 -5.08
C LEU A 56 -4.33 14.74 -4.02
N PHE A 57 -3.11 14.31 -4.37
CA PHE A 57 -2.21 13.63 -3.45
C PHE A 57 -1.83 14.51 -2.24
N VAL A 58 -1.53 15.78 -2.49
CA VAL A 58 -1.23 16.77 -1.44
C VAL A 58 -2.44 17.03 -0.56
N ALA A 59 -3.64 17.16 -1.14
CA ALA A 59 -4.88 17.33 -0.40
C ALA A 59 -5.17 16.14 0.53
N MET A 60 -5.01 14.91 0.04
CA MET A 60 -5.24 13.72 0.89
C MET A 60 -4.17 13.56 1.97
N THR A 61 -2.91 13.89 1.66
CA THR A 61 -1.81 13.80 2.62
C THR A 61 -1.94 14.84 3.73
N THR A 62 -2.38 16.06 3.40
CA THR A 62 -2.66 17.09 4.42
C THR A 62 -3.82 16.69 5.33
N VAL A 63 -4.90 16.11 4.80
CA VAL A 63 -5.99 15.53 5.62
C VAL A 63 -5.45 14.43 6.55
N LEU A 64 -4.64 13.51 6.03
CA LEU A 64 -4.01 12.44 6.84
C LEU A 64 -3.15 13.03 7.97
N PHE A 65 -2.37 14.07 7.67
CA PHE A 65 -1.53 14.74 8.66
C PHE A 65 -2.35 15.37 9.79
N VAL A 66 -3.47 16.03 9.46
CA VAL A 66 -4.39 16.61 10.46
C VAL A 66 -4.99 15.54 11.36
N ILE A 67 -5.35 14.37 10.80
CA ILE A 67 -5.87 13.24 11.56
C ILE A 67 -4.81 12.68 12.51
N ILE A 68 -3.59 12.46 12.02
CA ILE A 68 -2.46 11.95 12.83
C ILE A 68 -2.12 12.93 13.96
N TYR A 69 -2.15 14.24 13.69
CA TYR A 69 -1.88 15.25 14.70
C TYR A 69 -2.86 15.19 15.90
N LYS A 70 -4.10 14.75 15.66
CA LYS A 70 -5.12 14.59 16.70
C LYS A 70 -5.06 13.21 17.37
N LEU A 71 -4.28 12.28 16.86
CA LEU A 71 -4.19 10.92 17.39
C LEU A 71 -3.23 10.90 18.60
N PRO A 72 -3.67 10.44 19.78
CA PRO A 72 -2.80 10.31 20.95
C PRO A 72 -1.88 9.10 20.77
N VAL A 73 -0.79 9.27 20.02
CA VAL A 73 0.20 8.21 19.81
C VAL A 73 1.11 8.15 21.04
N ARG A 74 0.97 7.09 21.85
CA ARG A 74 1.97 6.74 22.85
C ARG A 74 3.19 6.16 22.15
N VAL A 75 4.17 7.01 21.88
CA VAL A 75 5.44 6.60 21.30
C VAL A 75 6.18 5.76 22.34
N VAL A 76 6.27 4.45 22.11
CA VAL A 76 7.12 3.57 22.93
C VAL A 76 8.57 4.07 22.77
N PRO A 77 9.33 4.27 23.87
CA PRO A 77 10.70 4.75 23.78
C PRO A 77 11.53 3.80 22.90
N PRO A 78 12.40 4.34 22.02
CA PRO A 78 13.19 3.52 21.11
C PRO A 78 14.01 2.51 21.92
N GLY A 79 13.88 1.23 21.57
CA GLY A 79 14.60 0.17 22.28
C GLY A 79 16.11 0.41 22.23
N GLU A 80 16.78 0.35 23.39
CA GLU A 80 18.22 0.55 23.47
C GLU A 80 18.96 -0.37 22.47
N LYS A 81 19.90 0.22 21.72
CA LYS A 81 20.78 -0.49 20.77
C LYS A 81 20.04 -1.15 19.59
N MET A 82 18.90 -0.62 19.15
CA MET A 82 18.20 -1.06 17.93
C MET A 82 19.14 -1.27 16.74
N PHE A 83 20.02 -0.31 16.46
CA PHE A 83 20.98 -0.39 15.35
C PHE A 83 21.92 -1.60 15.46
N LYS A 84 22.46 -1.88 16.65
CA LYS A 84 23.35 -3.04 16.87
C LYS A 84 22.59 -4.37 16.74
N LYS A 85 21.32 -4.41 17.17
CA LYS A 85 20.47 -5.60 17.01
C LYS A 85 20.13 -5.86 15.54
N SER A 86 19.81 -4.82 14.77
CA SER A 86 19.56 -4.93 13.33
C SER A 86 20.81 -5.42 12.58
N LEU A 87 22.00 -4.89 12.91
CA LEU A 87 23.26 -5.34 12.31
C LEU A 87 23.55 -6.82 12.64
N LYS A 88 23.24 -7.26 13.86
CA LYS A 88 23.38 -8.67 14.25
C LYS A 88 22.41 -9.57 13.49
N LEU A 89 21.22 -9.08 13.17
CA LEU A 89 20.20 -9.80 12.42
C LEU A 89 20.63 -10.05 10.97
N ILE A 90 21.26 -9.05 10.34
CA ILE A 90 21.81 -9.15 8.97
C ILE A 90 22.97 -10.16 8.89
N LYS A 91 23.64 -10.47 10.01
CA LYS A 91 24.71 -11.48 10.04
C LYS A 91 24.19 -12.93 9.90
N ASN A 92 22.89 -13.16 10.10
CA ASN A 92 22.28 -14.48 9.93
C ASN A 92 22.00 -14.74 8.44
N ILE A 93 22.53 -15.85 7.91
CA ILE A 93 22.39 -16.20 6.50
C ILE A 93 20.92 -16.38 6.08
N ASP A 94 20.09 -16.94 6.96
CA ASP A 94 18.65 -17.13 6.68
C ASP A 94 17.92 -15.80 6.49
N VAL A 95 18.31 -14.77 7.26
CA VAL A 95 17.74 -13.43 7.18
C VAL A 95 18.16 -12.76 5.87
N VAL A 96 19.43 -12.91 5.47
CA VAL A 96 19.91 -12.40 4.18
C VAL A 96 19.21 -13.06 3.01
N MET A 97 19.05 -14.39 3.04
CA MET A 97 18.30 -15.13 2.02
C MET A 97 16.85 -14.65 1.94
N PHE A 98 16.20 -14.44 3.09
CA PHE A 98 14.86 -13.88 3.14
C PHE A 98 14.78 -12.48 2.53
N PHE A 99 15.76 -11.61 2.80
CA PHE A 99 15.86 -10.30 2.16
C PHE A 99 16.00 -10.39 0.63
N ILE A 100 16.82 -11.32 0.13
CA ILE A 100 16.98 -11.54 -1.32
C ILE A 100 15.65 -11.97 -1.94
N VAL A 101 14.94 -12.90 -1.30
CA VAL A 101 13.62 -13.35 -1.79
C VAL A 101 12.63 -12.19 -1.83
N ILE A 102 12.54 -11.39 -0.76
CA ILE A 102 11.67 -10.19 -0.74
C ILE A 102 12.10 -9.18 -1.82
N PHE A 103 13.39 -9.00 -2.04
CA PHE A 103 13.91 -8.09 -3.04
C PHE A 103 13.52 -8.52 -4.46
N ILE A 104 13.68 -9.80 -4.80
CA ILE A 104 13.27 -10.35 -6.10
C ILE A 104 11.75 -10.25 -6.28
N LEU A 105 10.97 -10.60 -5.25
CA LEU A 105 9.51 -10.48 -5.29
C LEU A 105 9.07 -9.02 -5.48
N GLY A 106 9.67 -8.09 -4.71
CA GLY A 106 9.36 -6.67 -4.77
C GLY A 106 9.70 -6.05 -6.12
N THR A 107 10.89 -6.36 -6.65
CA THR A 107 11.32 -5.87 -7.98
C THR A 107 10.45 -6.44 -9.10
N THR A 108 10.12 -7.74 -9.05
CA THR A 108 9.23 -8.37 -10.04
C THR A 108 7.83 -7.75 -10.02
N TRP A 109 7.25 -7.57 -8.83
CA TRP A 109 5.96 -6.92 -8.67
C TRP A 109 5.96 -5.48 -9.20
N ASN A 110 7.01 -4.74 -8.88
CA ASN A 110 7.17 -3.36 -9.30
C ASN A 110 7.33 -3.24 -10.82
N PHE A 111 8.16 -4.09 -11.42
CA PHE A 111 8.37 -4.15 -12.86
C PHE A 111 7.06 -4.43 -13.59
N SER A 112 6.29 -5.45 -13.18
CA SER A 112 4.99 -5.76 -13.77
C SER A 112 4.02 -4.59 -13.71
N LYS A 113 3.99 -3.83 -12.60
CA LYS A 113 3.13 -2.65 -12.47
C LYS A 113 3.55 -1.52 -13.41
N TYR A 114 4.82 -1.13 -13.40
CA TYR A 114 5.28 -0.02 -14.24
C TYR A 114 5.14 -0.34 -15.72
N PHE A 115 5.48 -1.57 -16.13
CA PHE A 115 5.32 -2.00 -17.51
C PHE A 115 3.85 -1.98 -17.94
N LEU A 116 2.93 -2.42 -17.08
CA LEU A 116 1.49 -2.36 -17.36
C LEU A 116 1.04 -0.91 -17.58
N PHE A 117 1.44 0.03 -16.71
CA PHE A 117 1.10 1.44 -16.87
C PHE A 117 1.66 2.06 -18.15
N TRP A 118 2.93 1.78 -18.44
CA TRP A 118 3.59 2.24 -19.65
C TRP A 118 2.89 1.71 -20.91
N TYR A 119 2.55 0.42 -20.91
CA TYR A 119 1.84 -0.22 -22.00
C TYR A 119 0.43 0.38 -22.22
N LEU A 120 -0.32 0.64 -21.14
CA LEU A 120 -1.61 1.32 -21.23
C LEU A 120 -1.48 2.75 -21.78
N GLU A 121 -0.38 3.42 -21.47
CA GLU A 121 -0.07 4.75 -21.98
C GLU A 121 0.25 4.76 -23.48
N GLU A 122 1.01 3.78 -23.97
CA GLU A 122 1.27 3.60 -25.41
C GLU A 122 0.00 3.30 -26.22
N LEU A 123 -0.97 2.60 -25.62
CA LEU A 123 -2.29 2.34 -26.20
C LEU A 123 -3.21 3.58 -26.23
N GLN A 124 -2.74 4.74 -25.77
CA GLN A 124 -3.53 5.97 -25.60
C GLN A 124 -4.80 5.73 -24.76
N ALA A 125 -4.72 4.83 -23.77
CA ALA A 125 -5.86 4.55 -22.90
C ALA A 125 -6.24 5.81 -22.10
N PRO A 126 -7.55 6.06 -21.89
CA PRO A 126 -7.99 7.19 -21.07
C PRO A 126 -7.48 7.06 -19.63
N GLY A 127 -7.24 8.19 -18.97
CA GLY A 127 -6.70 8.24 -17.60
C GLY A 127 -7.60 7.51 -16.60
N LEU A 128 -8.91 7.53 -16.84
CA LEU A 128 -9.89 6.72 -16.12
C LEU A 128 -9.61 5.21 -16.22
N LEU A 129 -9.25 4.70 -17.40
CA LEU A 129 -8.99 3.27 -17.62
C LEU A 129 -7.74 2.80 -16.87
N ILE A 130 -6.72 3.66 -16.84
CA ILE A 130 -5.48 3.45 -16.08
C ILE A 130 -5.79 3.33 -14.57
N GLY A 131 -6.64 4.23 -14.04
CA GLY A 131 -7.09 4.18 -12.63
C GLY A 131 -8.06 3.03 -12.32
N MET A 132 -8.82 2.54 -13.29
CA MET A 132 -9.71 1.39 -13.08
C MET A 132 -8.95 0.07 -12.99
N VAL A 133 -7.92 -0.14 -13.81
CA VAL A 133 -7.12 -1.38 -13.77
C VAL A 133 -6.46 -1.59 -12.40
N THR A 134 -5.96 -0.53 -11.77
CA THR A 134 -5.40 -0.60 -10.41
C THR A 134 -6.47 -0.95 -9.39
N SER A 135 -7.66 -0.37 -9.52
CA SER A 135 -8.80 -0.61 -8.64
C SER A 135 -9.28 -2.05 -8.71
N VAL A 136 -9.40 -2.59 -9.92
CA VAL A 136 -9.76 -3.99 -10.16
C VAL A 136 -8.71 -4.93 -9.57
N SER A 137 -7.42 -4.63 -9.75
CA SER A 137 -6.33 -5.42 -9.16
C SER A 137 -6.38 -5.43 -7.62
N ALA A 138 -6.76 -4.31 -7.01
CA ALA A 138 -6.91 -4.17 -5.56
C ALA A 138 -8.16 -4.91 -5.05
N LEU A 139 -9.26 -4.86 -5.81
CA LEU A 139 -10.52 -5.53 -5.50
C LEU A 139 -10.34 -7.06 -5.44
N TYR A 140 -9.58 -7.65 -6.38
CA TYR A 140 -9.27 -9.09 -6.36
C TYR A 140 -8.57 -9.54 -5.07
N GLY A 141 -7.82 -8.65 -4.40
CA GLY A 141 -7.15 -8.95 -3.13
C GLY A 141 -8.09 -9.01 -1.90
N LEU A 142 -9.26 -8.36 -1.96
CA LEU A 142 -10.22 -8.29 -0.84
C LEU A 142 -10.84 -9.65 -0.45
N PRO A 143 -11.40 -10.46 -1.37
CA PRO A 143 -11.98 -11.75 -1.02
C PRO A 143 -10.90 -12.70 -0.47
N PHE A 144 -9.67 -12.63 -0.97
CA PHE A 144 -8.56 -13.39 -0.42
C PHE A 144 -8.23 -12.97 1.02
N LEU A 145 -8.20 -11.67 1.31
CA LEU A 145 -7.92 -11.15 2.65
C LEU A 145 -8.98 -11.60 3.68
N LEU A 146 -10.26 -11.59 3.31
CA LEU A 146 -11.37 -12.01 4.18
C LEU A 146 -11.38 -13.53 4.42
N THR A 147 -11.06 -14.30 3.38
CA THR A 147 -11.00 -15.77 3.47
C THR A 147 -9.71 -16.27 4.11
N ALA A 148 -8.65 -15.46 4.19
CA ALA A 148 -7.37 -15.86 4.79
C ALA A 148 -7.53 -16.36 6.24
N LYS A 149 -8.36 -15.72 7.07
CA LYS A 149 -8.63 -16.18 8.44
C LYS A 149 -9.24 -17.59 8.47
N TRP A 150 -10.13 -17.88 7.51
CA TRP A 150 -10.74 -19.21 7.37
C TRP A 150 -9.71 -20.25 6.92
N TRP A 151 -8.87 -19.91 5.93
CA TRP A 151 -7.81 -20.80 5.44
C TRP A 151 -6.79 -21.15 6.52
N ILE A 152 -6.34 -20.15 7.30
CA ILE A 152 -5.38 -20.37 8.38
C ILE A 152 -5.97 -21.28 9.46
N LYS A 153 -7.21 -21.05 9.89
CA LYS A 153 -7.90 -21.89 10.88
C LYS A 153 -8.11 -23.33 10.40
N LYS A 154 -8.23 -23.53 9.09
CA LYS A 154 -8.43 -24.85 8.48
C LYS A 154 -7.13 -25.62 8.25
N LEU A 155 -6.04 -24.92 7.93
CA LEU A 155 -4.76 -25.52 7.53
C LEU A 155 -3.76 -25.64 8.69
N VAL A 156 -3.86 -24.79 9.72
CA VAL A 156 -3.02 -24.88 10.91
C VAL A 156 -3.80 -25.65 11.98
N PRO A 157 -3.37 -26.87 12.37
CA PRO A 157 -3.95 -27.57 13.50
C PRO A 157 -3.72 -26.72 14.75
N THR A 158 -4.79 -26.30 15.41
CA THR A 158 -4.71 -25.72 16.75
C THR A 158 -4.38 -26.85 17.72
N GLU A 159 -3.12 -26.94 18.15
CA GLU A 159 -2.79 -27.53 19.46
C GLU A 159 -3.17 -26.55 20.58
#